data_AF-A0A8T9B7R5-F1
#
_entry.id   AF-A0A8T9B7R5-F1
#
_cell.length_a   1.000
_cell.length_b   1.000
_cell.length_c   1.000
_cell.angle_alpha   90.00
_cell.angle_beta   90.00
_cell.angle_gamma   90.00
#
_symmetry.space_group_name_H-M   'P 1'
#
loop_
_entity.id
_entity.type
_entity.pdbx_description
1 polymer ?
#
loop_
_entity_poly.entity_id
_entity_poly.type
_entity_poly.pdbx_seq_one_letter_code
_entity_poly.pdbx_strand_id
1 'polypeptide(L)'
;MEDWVADIYELLKQEEAMEEGEKKQRASWTWLEDGWDAGDVKREYAFMKSLDPDSDSLPEYTPVDEVQTDEELPTKFLGDLRTGLRLVKLHNALVKTSKRPFGAIEKWHTDFGKPYRSAENLRYWLKAAELRWEVVLKVDVMGVVNGSDRKAWKDFEAAIWKWCGKVREEITAELKD
;
A
#
# COMPACT_ATOMS: atom_id res chain seq x y z
N MET A 1 34.61 28.25 -15.67
CA MET A 1 34.39 27.04 -16.50
C MET A 1 34.54 25.76 -15.69
N GLU A 2 35.04 25.82 -14.44
CA GLU A 2 35.19 24.67 -13.54
C GLU A 2 33.94 24.41 -12.68
N ASP A 3 33.17 25.45 -12.33
CA ASP A 3 32.00 25.32 -11.45
C ASP A 3 30.91 24.38 -11.99
N TRP A 4 30.58 24.48 -13.29
CA TRP A 4 29.56 23.59 -13.89
C TRP A 4 29.99 22.11 -13.93
N VAL A 5 31.31 21.83 -13.95
CA VAL A 5 31.84 20.46 -13.93
C VAL A 5 31.72 19.89 -12.52
N ALA A 6 31.98 20.72 -11.50
CA ALA A 6 31.78 20.33 -10.11
C ALA A 6 30.31 20.03 -9.81
N ASP A 7 29.38 20.85 -10.30
CA ASP A 7 27.94 20.64 -10.16
C ASP A 7 27.47 19.32 -10.81
N ILE A 8 28.02 18.96 -11.98
CA ILE A 8 27.72 17.68 -12.64
C ILE A 8 28.24 16.49 -11.82
N TYR A 9 29.44 16.59 -11.25
CA TYR A 9 29.97 15.51 -10.39
C TYR A 9 29.19 15.36 -9.08
N GLU A 10 28.67 16.45 -8.52
CA GLU A 10 27.79 16.38 -7.35
C GLU A 10 26.45 15.73 -7.70
N LEU A 11 25.85 16.10 -8.84
CA LEU A 11 24.63 15.48 -9.36
C LEU A 11 24.81 13.97 -9.59
N LEU A 12 25.91 13.56 -10.24
CA LEU A 12 26.22 12.16 -10.50
C LEU A 12 26.42 11.36 -9.20
N LYS A 13 27.08 11.92 -8.20
CA LYS A 13 27.23 11.27 -6.88
C LYS A 13 25.89 11.10 -6.16
N GLN A 14 24.98 12.08 -6.28
CA GLN A 14 23.63 11.97 -5.72
C GLN A 14 22.83 10.89 -6.44
N GLU A 15 22.96 10.79 -7.77
CA GLU A 15 22.32 9.76 -8.58
C GLU A 15 22.85 8.35 -8.24
N GLU A 16 24.18 8.16 -8.17
CA GLU A 16 24.80 6.89 -7.76
C GLU A 16 24.37 6.47 -6.35
N ALA A 17 24.30 7.40 -5.39
CA ALA A 17 23.84 7.12 -4.04
C ALA A 17 22.36 6.72 -4.00
N MET A 18 21.53 7.36 -4.84
CA MET A 18 20.11 7.04 -4.99
C MET A 18 19.93 5.64 -5.61
N GLU A 19 20.66 5.34 -6.68
CA GLU A 19 20.66 4.01 -7.31
C GLU A 19 21.13 2.90 -6.36
N GLU A 20 22.20 3.13 -5.59
CA GLU A 20 22.65 2.17 -4.59
C GLU A 20 21.60 1.95 -3.49
N GLY A 21 20.93 3.03 -3.07
CA GLY A 21 19.83 2.97 -2.12
C GLY A 21 18.68 2.11 -2.65
N GLU A 22 18.28 2.33 -3.89
CA GLU A 22 17.25 1.52 -4.56
C GLU A 22 17.68 0.06 -4.72
N LYS A 23 18.93 -0.20 -5.12
CA LYS A 23 19.47 -1.57 -5.25
C LYS A 23 19.45 -2.30 -3.90
N LYS A 24 19.85 -1.62 -2.81
CA LYS A 24 19.82 -2.18 -1.44
C LYS A 24 18.39 -2.43 -0.96
N GLN A 25 17.46 -1.53 -1.26
CA GLN A 25 16.04 -1.74 -0.95
C GLN A 25 15.46 -2.92 -1.73
N ARG A 26 15.73 -3.02 -3.04
CA ARG A 26 15.26 -4.15 -3.87
C ARG A 26 15.85 -5.48 -3.39
N ALA A 27 17.10 -5.48 -2.94
CA ALA A 27 17.76 -6.68 -2.42
C ALA A 27 17.15 -7.20 -1.10
N SER A 28 16.43 -6.36 -0.34
CA SER A 28 15.74 -6.78 0.88
C SER A 28 14.32 -7.29 0.65
N TRP A 29 13.83 -7.25 -0.60
CA TRP A 29 12.46 -7.64 -0.95
C TRP A 29 12.29 -9.16 -1.09
N THR A 30 11.96 -9.82 0.02
CA THR A 30 11.69 -11.26 0.08
C THR A 30 10.43 -11.69 -0.70
N TRP A 31 9.52 -10.76 -1.00
CA TRP A 31 8.30 -11.02 -1.77
C TRP A 31 8.56 -11.20 -3.28
N LEU A 32 9.75 -10.86 -3.77
CA LEU A 32 10.19 -11.09 -5.16
C LEU A 32 10.66 -12.52 -5.40
N GLU A 33 10.96 -13.29 -4.34
CA GLU A 33 11.47 -14.66 -4.45
C GLU A 33 10.42 -15.62 -5.07
N ASP A 34 10.90 -16.58 -5.85
CA ASP A 34 10.06 -17.64 -6.44
C ASP A 34 9.91 -18.79 -5.43
N GLY A 35 8.96 -18.66 -4.50
CA GLY A 35 8.67 -19.69 -3.49
C GLY A 35 7.33 -19.54 -2.77
N TRP A 36 6.54 -18.55 -3.18
CA TRP A 36 5.25 -18.24 -2.56
C TRP A 36 4.12 -18.96 -3.29
N ASP A 37 3.16 -19.50 -2.52
CA ASP A 37 1.94 -20.07 -3.09
C ASP A 37 1.04 -18.98 -3.67
N ALA A 38 0.20 -19.36 -4.63
CA ALA A 38 -0.80 -18.47 -5.21
C ALA A 38 -1.79 -18.00 -4.13
N GLY A 39 -1.83 -16.69 -3.88
CA GLY A 39 -2.71 -16.09 -2.87
C GLY A 39 -2.17 -16.10 -1.45
N ASP A 40 -0.86 -16.32 -1.24
CA ASP A 40 -0.27 -16.23 0.09
C ASP A 40 -0.32 -14.80 0.63
N VAL A 41 -1.18 -14.57 1.62
CA VAL A 41 -1.34 -13.27 2.29
C VAL A 41 -0.03 -12.81 2.95
N LYS A 42 0.83 -13.73 3.39
CA LYS A 42 2.14 -13.35 3.97
C LYS A 42 3.04 -12.71 2.92
N ARG A 43 2.96 -13.14 1.66
CA ARG A 43 3.65 -12.49 0.54
C ARG A 43 3.15 -11.06 0.36
N GLU A 44 1.82 -10.91 0.33
CA GLU A 44 1.19 -9.60 0.10
C GLU A 44 1.43 -8.63 1.27
N TYR A 45 1.50 -9.15 2.49
CA TYR A 45 1.90 -8.39 3.67
C TYR A 45 3.37 -7.97 3.61
N ALA A 46 4.29 -8.87 3.22
CA ALA A 46 5.70 -8.53 3.03
C ALA A 46 5.90 -7.47 1.92
N PHE A 47 5.14 -7.58 0.83
CA PHE A 47 5.08 -6.58 -0.23
C PHE A 47 4.59 -5.22 0.29
N MET A 48 3.43 -5.19 0.96
CA MET A 48 2.89 -3.97 1.58
C MET A 48 3.91 -3.33 2.50
N LYS A 49 4.51 -4.10 3.42
CA LYS A 49 5.48 -3.61 4.39
C LYS A 49 6.73 -3.02 3.74
N SER A 50 7.18 -3.59 2.62
CA SER A 50 8.38 -3.12 1.93
C SER A 50 8.23 -1.77 1.23
N LEU A 51 7.00 -1.39 0.89
CA LEU A 51 6.68 -0.18 0.11
C LEU A 51 5.81 0.82 0.88
N ASP A 52 5.45 0.51 2.13
CA ASP A 52 4.78 1.43 3.04
C ASP A 52 5.78 2.50 3.52
N PRO A 53 5.50 3.80 3.29
CA PRO A 53 6.33 4.88 3.81
C PRO A 53 6.48 4.87 5.34
N ASP A 54 5.52 4.30 6.06
CA ASP A 54 5.46 4.25 7.53
C ASP A 54 5.61 2.80 8.05
N SER A 55 6.36 1.94 7.34
CA SER A 55 6.44 0.48 7.53
C SER A 55 6.78 -0.02 8.94
N ASP A 56 7.59 0.73 9.70
CA ASP A 56 7.95 0.41 11.09
C ASP A 56 6.74 0.43 12.05
N SER A 57 5.69 1.16 11.67
CA SER A 57 4.46 1.32 12.44
C SER A 57 3.29 0.52 11.88
N LEU A 58 3.54 -0.37 10.91
CA LEU A 58 2.53 -1.29 10.38
C LEU A 58 2.28 -2.42 11.40
N PRO A 59 1.07 -2.57 11.96
CA PRO A 59 0.78 -3.65 12.91
C PRO A 59 0.87 -5.01 12.24
N GLU A 60 1.21 -6.04 13.03
CA GLU A 60 1.17 -7.42 12.55
C GLU A 60 -0.22 -7.80 12.04
N TYR A 61 -0.23 -8.53 10.93
CA TYR A 61 -1.46 -9.02 10.33
C TYR A 61 -2.04 -10.19 11.14
N THR A 62 -3.32 -10.08 11.47
CA THR A 62 -4.15 -11.16 12.03
C THR A 62 -5.41 -11.24 11.18
N PRO A 63 -5.72 -12.41 10.57
CA PRO A 63 -6.93 -12.60 9.79
C PRO A 63 -8.21 -12.37 10.62
N VAL A 64 -9.24 -11.80 10.00
CA VAL A 64 -10.57 -11.66 10.66
C VAL A 64 -11.14 -13.02 11.07
N ASP A 65 -10.82 -14.09 10.34
CA ASP A 65 -11.27 -15.45 10.63
C ASP A 65 -10.63 -16.07 11.89
N GLU A 66 -9.47 -15.56 12.32
CA GLU A 66 -8.80 -16.02 13.54
C GLU A 66 -9.34 -15.32 14.81
N VAL A 67 -10.09 -14.23 14.63
CA VAL A 67 -10.70 -13.47 15.73
C VAL A 67 -11.93 -14.18 16.27
N GLN A 68 -11.93 -14.55 17.55
CA GLN A 68 -12.98 -15.38 18.14
C GLN A 68 -14.27 -14.60 18.40
N THR A 69 -14.17 -13.33 18.79
CA THR A 69 -15.33 -12.51 19.15
C THR A 69 -15.41 -11.24 18.32
N ASP A 70 -16.62 -10.77 18.00
CA ASP A 70 -16.80 -9.54 17.21
C ASP A 70 -16.37 -8.28 17.98
N GLU A 71 -16.26 -8.36 19.30
CA GLU A 71 -15.78 -7.29 20.19
C GLU A 71 -14.28 -7.00 20.01
N GLU A 72 -13.53 -7.97 19.48
CA GLU A 72 -12.10 -7.84 19.17
C GLU A 72 -11.86 -7.23 17.76
N LEU A 73 -12.92 -6.96 17.00
CA LEU A 73 -12.82 -6.28 15.70
C LEU A 73 -12.94 -4.76 15.85
N PRO A 74 -12.18 -3.98 15.05
CA PRO A 74 -11.20 -4.43 14.07
C PRO A 74 -9.89 -4.92 14.71
N THR A 75 -9.20 -5.82 14.02
CA THR A 75 -7.80 -6.15 14.36
C THR A 75 -6.94 -4.90 14.30
N LYS A 76 -5.80 -4.87 15.01
CA LYS A 76 -4.89 -3.72 15.00
C LYS A 76 -4.52 -3.28 13.58
N PHE A 77 -4.25 -4.26 12.71
CA PHE A 77 -3.96 -4.04 11.30
C PHE A 77 -5.13 -3.35 10.57
N LEU A 78 -6.34 -3.89 10.65
CA LEU A 78 -7.50 -3.29 9.97
C LEU A 78 -7.92 -1.94 10.58
N GLY A 79 -7.75 -1.78 11.89
CA GLY A 79 -8.02 -0.53 12.60
C GLY A 79 -7.11 0.61 12.14
N ASP A 80 -5.85 0.30 11.86
CA ASP A 80 -4.88 1.25 11.32
C ASP A 80 -5.23 1.69 9.88
N LEU A 81 -5.70 0.75 9.05
CA LEU A 81 -6.13 1.02 7.67
C LEU A 81 -7.52 1.66 7.56
N ARG A 82 -8.34 1.62 8.63
CA ARG A 82 -9.74 2.11 8.67
C ARG A 82 -9.89 3.57 8.24
N THR A 83 -8.90 4.42 8.52
CA THR A 83 -8.94 5.85 8.16
C THR A 83 -8.73 6.09 6.66
N GLY A 84 -8.27 5.07 5.93
CA GLY A 84 -7.87 5.15 4.52
C GLY A 84 -6.57 5.93 4.27
N LEU A 85 -6.02 6.64 5.27
CA LEU A 85 -4.84 7.48 5.07
C LEU A 85 -3.61 6.66 4.66
N ARG A 86 -3.33 5.56 5.39
CA ARG A 86 -2.19 4.69 5.07
C ARG A 86 -2.36 4.04 3.70
N LEU A 87 -3.57 3.59 3.35
CA LEU A 87 -3.87 3.05 2.00
C LEU A 87 -3.62 4.07 0.89
N VAL A 88 -4.00 5.34 1.11
CA VAL A 88 -3.70 6.43 0.16
C VAL A 88 -2.20 6.64 0.02
N LYS A 89 -1.47 6.73 1.14
CA LYS A 89 -0.01 6.91 1.13
C LYS A 89 0.70 5.75 0.43
N LEU A 90 0.32 4.52 0.77
CA LEU A 90 0.86 3.30 0.19
C LEU A 90 0.57 3.25 -1.32
N HIS A 91 -0.67 3.52 -1.75
CA HIS A 91 -1.00 3.62 -3.17
C HIS A 91 -0.10 4.63 -3.90
N ASN A 92 0.08 5.82 -3.34
CA ASN A 92 0.93 6.84 -3.94
C ASN A 92 2.41 6.44 -3.97
N ALA A 93 2.90 5.70 -2.98
CA ALA A 93 4.25 5.13 -3.00
C ALA A 93 4.38 4.11 -4.14
N LEU A 94 3.41 3.20 -4.28
CA LEU A 94 3.36 2.20 -5.33
C LEU A 94 3.30 2.81 -6.74
N VAL A 95 2.53 3.90 -6.91
CA VAL A 95 2.49 4.65 -8.17
C VAL A 95 3.87 5.21 -8.54
N LYS A 96 4.62 5.72 -7.55
CA LYS A 96 5.97 6.26 -7.78
C LYS A 96 6.98 5.17 -8.14
N THR A 97 6.83 3.97 -7.57
CA THR A 97 7.71 2.82 -7.85
C THR A 97 7.46 2.24 -9.25
N SER A 98 6.25 2.39 -9.80
CA SER A 98 5.93 1.87 -11.11
C SER A 98 6.60 2.65 -12.25
N LYS A 99 6.94 1.93 -13.33
CA LYS A 99 7.36 2.51 -14.62
C LYS A 99 6.27 3.37 -15.27
N ARG A 100 5.00 3.27 -14.82
CA ARG A 100 3.85 4.06 -15.29
C ARG A 100 3.25 4.89 -14.13
N PRO A 101 3.86 6.04 -13.78
CA PRO A 101 3.51 6.80 -12.58
C PRO A 101 2.31 7.73 -12.80
N PHE A 102 1.12 7.18 -12.99
CA PHE A 102 -0.14 7.92 -13.07
C PHE A 102 -1.15 7.47 -12.00
N GLY A 103 -2.26 8.20 -11.85
CA GLY A 103 -3.34 7.79 -10.95
C GLY A 103 -3.03 7.92 -9.46
N ALA A 104 -2.07 8.79 -9.11
CA ALA A 104 -1.84 9.18 -7.71
C ALA A 104 -3.05 9.96 -7.16
N ILE A 105 -3.29 9.82 -5.87
CA ILE A 105 -4.33 10.53 -5.12
C ILE A 105 -3.71 11.83 -4.63
N GLU A 106 -4.13 12.97 -5.17
CA GLU A 106 -3.55 14.29 -4.83
C GLU A 106 -4.14 14.92 -3.56
N LYS A 107 -5.39 14.55 -3.22
CA LYS A 107 -6.13 15.13 -2.11
C LYS A 107 -6.68 14.02 -1.23
N TRP A 108 -6.41 14.12 0.06
CA TRP A 108 -6.92 13.22 1.08
C TRP A 108 -7.07 13.95 2.41
N HIS A 109 -7.85 13.39 3.30
CA HIS A 109 -8.07 13.93 4.63
C HIS A 109 -7.04 13.43 5.62
N THR A 110 -6.61 14.32 6.51
CA THR A 110 -5.69 14.02 7.61
C THR A 110 -6.32 14.22 8.99
N ASP A 111 -7.50 14.83 9.06
CA ASP A 111 -8.27 15.03 10.30
C ASP A 111 -9.48 14.09 10.31
N PHE A 112 -9.47 13.11 11.22
CA PHE A 112 -10.47 12.04 11.31
C PHE A 112 -11.57 12.28 12.34
N GLY A 113 -11.68 13.50 12.89
CA GLY A 113 -12.75 13.84 13.84
C GLY A 113 -14.17 13.74 13.24
N LYS A 114 -14.29 13.64 11.91
CA LYS A 114 -15.56 13.47 11.19
C LYS A 114 -15.55 12.16 10.39
N PRO A 115 -16.46 11.20 10.65
CA PRO A 115 -16.45 9.87 10.01
C PRO A 115 -16.43 9.90 8.48
N TYR A 116 -17.12 10.85 7.84
CA TYR A 116 -17.16 10.94 6.38
C TYR A 116 -15.78 11.15 5.74
N ARG A 117 -14.80 11.73 6.46
CA ARG A 117 -13.45 11.97 5.93
C ARG A 117 -12.66 10.67 5.77
N SER A 118 -12.78 9.77 6.75
CA SER A 118 -12.25 8.41 6.64
C SER A 118 -12.94 7.66 5.49
N ALA A 119 -14.26 7.83 5.37
CA ALA A 119 -15.01 7.23 4.26
C ALA A 119 -14.57 7.75 2.89
N GLU A 120 -14.33 9.06 2.76
CA GLU A 120 -13.83 9.67 1.53
C GLU A 120 -12.43 9.17 1.18
N ASN A 121 -11.52 9.07 2.16
CA ASN A 121 -10.19 8.48 1.92
C ASN A 121 -10.26 7.06 1.39
N LEU A 122 -11.11 6.20 1.98
CA LEU A 122 -11.33 4.84 1.49
C LEU A 122 -11.89 4.87 0.06
N ARG A 123 -12.85 5.74 -0.25
CA ARG A 123 -13.39 5.90 -1.61
C ARG A 123 -12.33 6.39 -2.61
N TYR A 124 -11.44 7.28 -2.20
CA TYR A 124 -10.32 7.73 -3.04
C TYR A 124 -9.40 6.56 -3.36
N TRP A 125 -9.02 5.76 -2.37
CA TRP A 125 -8.23 4.55 -2.59
C TRP A 125 -8.93 3.55 -3.51
N LEU A 126 -10.21 3.23 -3.28
CA LEU A 126 -10.99 2.34 -4.15
C LEU A 126 -11.01 2.84 -5.60
N LYS A 127 -11.23 4.14 -5.81
CA LYS A 127 -11.28 4.71 -7.15
C LYS A 127 -9.91 4.75 -7.82
N ALA A 128 -8.86 5.06 -7.07
CA ALA A 128 -7.50 5.04 -7.57
C ALA A 128 -7.04 3.61 -7.92
N ALA A 129 -7.47 2.61 -7.14
CA ALA A 129 -7.26 1.20 -7.44
C ALA A 129 -7.88 0.79 -8.78
N GLU A 130 -9.12 1.21 -9.02
CA GLU A 130 -9.81 0.97 -10.29
C GLU A 130 -9.12 1.68 -11.47
N LEU A 131 -8.81 2.98 -11.32
CA LEU A 131 -8.28 3.79 -12.43
C LEU A 131 -6.83 3.47 -12.77
N ARG A 132 -6.01 3.12 -11.78
CA ARG A 132 -4.57 2.89 -11.99
C ARG A 132 -4.24 1.42 -12.18
N TRP A 133 -4.81 0.54 -11.37
CA TRP A 133 -4.44 -0.87 -11.32
C TRP A 133 -5.50 -1.78 -11.94
N GLU A 134 -6.55 -1.20 -12.53
CA GLU A 134 -7.66 -1.88 -13.18
C GLU A 134 -8.35 -2.92 -12.26
N VAL A 135 -8.33 -2.65 -10.95
CA VAL A 135 -8.92 -3.54 -9.93
C VAL A 135 -10.16 -2.91 -9.32
N VAL A 136 -11.31 -3.50 -9.64
CA VAL A 136 -12.58 -3.12 -9.01
C VAL A 136 -12.69 -3.84 -7.66
N LEU A 137 -12.74 -3.02 -6.61
CA LEU A 137 -12.86 -3.44 -5.21
C LEU A 137 -14.27 -3.10 -4.72
N LYS A 138 -14.87 -4.00 -3.94
CA LYS A 138 -16.19 -3.80 -3.34
C LYS A 138 -16.02 -3.82 -1.82
N VAL A 139 -16.20 -2.67 -1.20
CA VAL A 139 -16.06 -2.49 0.25
C VAL A 139 -17.27 -1.71 0.76
N ASP A 140 -17.89 -2.19 1.83
CA ASP A 140 -18.82 -1.36 2.60
C ASP A 140 -18.04 -0.32 3.41
N VAL A 141 -17.77 0.81 2.76
CA VAL A 141 -17.00 1.91 3.34
C VAL A 141 -17.64 2.42 4.65
N MET A 142 -18.96 2.51 4.70
CA MET A 142 -19.63 3.00 5.91
C MET A 142 -19.62 1.94 7.00
N GLY A 143 -19.73 0.66 6.63
CA GLY A 143 -19.56 -0.45 7.55
C GLY A 143 -18.18 -0.46 8.23
N VAL A 144 -17.11 -0.30 7.45
CA VAL A 144 -15.73 -0.21 7.94
C VAL A 144 -15.53 1.03 8.84
N VAL A 145 -15.97 2.20 8.38
CA VAL A 145 -15.77 3.45 9.11
C VAL A 145 -16.57 3.51 10.40
N ASN A 146 -17.77 2.91 10.45
CA ASN A 146 -18.58 2.89 11.67
C ASN A 146 -18.22 1.73 12.60
N GLY A 147 -17.41 0.77 12.15
CA GLY A 147 -17.13 -0.44 12.91
C GLY A 147 -18.37 -1.32 13.04
N SER A 148 -19.01 -1.59 11.90
CA SER A 148 -20.19 -2.44 11.79
C SER A 148 -19.83 -3.93 11.88
N ASP A 149 -20.60 -4.78 11.20
CA ASP A 149 -20.51 -6.23 11.34
C ASP A 149 -19.19 -6.83 10.85
N ARG A 150 -18.91 -8.06 11.29
CA ARG A 150 -17.75 -8.86 10.87
C ARG A 150 -17.64 -8.95 9.35
N LYS A 151 -18.77 -8.95 8.63
CA LYS A 151 -18.79 -9.04 7.17
C LYS A 151 -18.11 -7.83 6.53
N ALA A 152 -18.39 -6.61 7.00
CA ALA A 152 -17.72 -5.42 6.50
C ALA A 152 -16.19 -5.49 6.65
N TRP A 153 -15.71 -6.03 7.78
CA TRP A 153 -14.28 -6.23 8.02
C TRP A 153 -13.65 -7.31 7.12
N LYS A 154 -14.34 -8.44 6.92
CA LYS A 154 -13.88 -9.48 5.99
C LYS A 154 -13.82 -8.97 4.55
N ASP A 155 -14.84 -8.26 4.10
CA ASP A 155 -14.87 -7.71 2.74
C ASP A 155 -13.76 -6.66 2.55
N PHE A 156 -13.46 -5.87 3.60
CA PHE A 156 -12.35 -4.91 3.57
C PHE A 156 -10.98 -5.60 3.52
N GLU A 157 -10.76 -6.60 4.36
CA GLU A 157 -9.56 -7.44 4.35
C GLU A 157 -9.34 -8.09 2.97
N ALA A 158 -10.37 -8.72 2.42
CA ALA A 158 -10.30 -9.33 1.09
C ALA A 158 -10.00 -8.31 -0.02
N ALA A 159 -10.56 -7.10 0.07
CA ALA A 159 -10.29 -6.03 -0.89
C ALA A 159 -8.83 -5.55 -0.82
N ILE A 160 -8.25 -5.44 0.38
CA ILE A 160 -6.84 -5.08 0.57
C ILE A 160 -5.94 -6.10 -0.11
N TRP A 161 -6.14 -7.40 0.17
CA TRP A 161 -5.29 -8.45 -0.40
C TRP A 161 -5.46 -8.62 -1.90
N LYS A 162 -6.68 -8.49 -2.41
CA LYS A 162 -6.93 -8.48 -3.85
C LYS A 162 -6.20 -7.33 -4.54
N TRP A 163 -6.22 -6.14 -3.95
CA TRP A 163 -5.50 -4.99 -4.48
C TRP A 163 -3.98 -5.21 -4.42
N CYS A 164 -3.44 -5.59 -3.25
CA CYS A 164 -2.01 -5.84 -3.09
C CYS A 164 -1.49 -6.87 -4.10
N GLY A 165 -2.17 -8.01 -4.26
CA GLY A 165 -1.77 -9.03 -5.23
C GLY A 165 -1.70 -8.48 -6.66
N LYS A 166 -2.73 -7.72 -7.08
CA LYS A 166 -2.75 -7.13 -8.43
C LYS A 166 -1.63 -6.11 -8.65
N VAL A 167 -1.38 -5.24 -7.67
CA VAL A 167 -0.30 -4.25 -7.76
C VAL A 167 1.07 -4.92 -7.75
N ARG A 168 1.26 -5.92 -6.87
CA ARG A 168 2.51 -6.68 -6.79
C ARG A 168 2.82 -7.40 -8.10
N GLU A 169 1.84 -8.05 -8.72
CA GLU A 169 2.01 -8.71 -10.02
C GLU A 169 2.51 -7.73 -11.08
N GLU A 170 1.90 -6.54 -11.17
CA GLU A 170 2.31 -5.51 -12.12
C GLU A 170 3.72 -5.00 -11.83
N ILE A 171 4.03 -4.63 -10.59
CA ILE A 171 5.36 -4.13 -10.21
C ILE A 171 6.43 -5.20 -10.44
N THR A 172 6.13 -6.47 -10.13
CA THR A 172 7.05 -7.59 -10.37
C THR A 172 7.34 -7.75 -11.86
N ALA A 173 6.32 -7.66 -12.72
CA ALA A 173 6.50 -7.72 -14.17
C ALA A 173 7.37 -6.55 -14.66
N GLU A 174 7.07 -5.33 -14.19
CA GLU A 174 7.84 -4.13 -14.53
C GLU A 174 9.31 -4.23 -14.07
N LEU A 175 9.63 -4.93 -12.99
CA LEU A 175 11.00 -5.12 -12.51
C LEU A 175 11.79 -6.20 -13.26
N LYS A 176 11.10 -7.15 -13.89
CA LYS A 176 11.72 -8.23 -14.69
C LYS A 176 12.02 -7.79 -16.13
N ASP A 177 11.29 -6.78 -16.63
CA ASP A 177 11.50 -6.11 -17.93
C ASP A 177 12.67 -5.12 -17.92
#